data_AF-A0A3A8YPU1-F1
#
_entry.id   AF-A0A3A8YPU1-F1
#
_cell.length_a   1.000
_cell.length_b   1.000
_cell.length_c   1.000
_cell.angle_alpha   90.00
_cell.angle_beta   90.00
_cell.angle_gamma   90.00
#
_symmetry.space_group_name_H-M   'P 1'
#
loop_
_entity.id
_entity.type
_entity.pdbx_description
1 polymer ?
#
loop_
_entity_poly.entity_id
_entity_poly.type
_entity_poly.pdbx_seq_one_letter_code
_entity_poly.pdbx_strand_id
1 'polypeptide(L)'
;MSPLVGCRSTPPPFPPDAAAVVDIVESLGFDWTLSEEDTVSYPDGRVTFSLYGEGYPEALIGCSGPQEAKAMQLFFEMPLLPEKPRFAWEDWEDHFSLAEQLYGGFSDEGELYRAFSAQEIPESVDLSRMHTWRAELPSARCTVSWRTERTGTAGGQGPSEGWTGRLSMTILEAEDLPQVPEDGSQS
;
A
#
# COMPACT_ATOMS: atom_id res chain seq x y z
N MET A 1 26.38 24.36 10.18
CA MET A 1 25.39 24.55 9.10
C MET A 1 24.62 23.25 9.02
N SER A 2 23.43 23.20 9.61
CA SER A 2 22.55 22.02 9.57
C SER A 2 21.51 22.27 8.48
N PRO A 3 21.25 21.33 7.56
CA PRO A 3 20.12 21.46 6.66
C PRO A 3 18.82 21.27 7.46
N LEU A 4 17.84 22.11 7.14
CA LEU A 4 16.48 22.05 7.66
C LEU A 4 15.85 20.74 7.17
N VAL A 5 15.63 19.79 8.07
CA VAL A 5 14.67 18.71 7.86
C VAL A 5 13.30 19.38 7.76
N GLY A 6 12.84 19.57 6.53
CA GLY A 6 11.49 20.04 6.28
C GLY A 6 10.52 18.94 6.68
N CYS A 7 9.97 19.02 7.88
CA CYS A 7 8.70 18.35 8.19
C CYS A 7 7.71 18.75 7.09
N ARG A 8 7.21 17.77 6.33
CA ARG A 8 6.01 17.99 5.51
C ARG A 8 4.84 18.18 6.48
N SER A 9 4.49 19.44 6.76
CA SER A 9 3.49 19.78 7.78
C SER A 9 2.04 19.53 7.34
N THR A 10 1.79 19.02 6.14
CA THR A 10 0.43 18.68 5.70
C THR A 10 0.48 17.50 4.73
N PRO A 11 -0.35 16.45 4.91
CA PRO A 11 -0.50 15.40 3.91
C PRO A 11 -0.99 15.98 2.56
N PRO A 12 -0.68 15.34 1.43
CA PRO A 12 -1.12 15.80 0.12
C PRO A 12 -2.66 15.81 0.03
N PRO A 13 -3.24 16.58 -0.92
CA PRO A 13 -4.66 16.42 -1.26
C PRO A 13 -4.92 14.97 -1.70
N PHE A 14 -6.18 14.52 -1.55
CA PHE A 14 -6.58 13.18 -1.98
C PHE A 14 -7.62 13.25 -3.11
N PRO A 15 -7.44 12.51 -4.22
CA PRO A 15 -6.23 11.73 -4.57
C PRO A 15 -4.99 12.63 -4.74
N PRO A 16 -3.78 12.11 -4.47
CA PRO A 16 -2.56 12.87 -4.66
C PRO A 16 -2.36 13.20 -6.15
N ASP A 17 -1.59 14.25 -6.44
CA ASP A 17 -1.09 14.49 -7.79
C ASP A 17 0.22 13.73 -8.06
N ALA A 18 0.62 13.66 -9.32
CA ALA A 18 1.82 12.93 -9.74
C ALA A 18 3.11 13.46 -9.09
N ALA A 19 3.20 14.78 -8.85
CA ALA A 19 4.36 15.37 -8.20
C ALA A 19 4.46 14.91 -6.75
N ALA A 20 3.34 14.91 -6.01
CA ALA A 20 3.29 14.40 -4.64
C ALA A 20 3.67 12.91 -4.56
N VAL A 21 3.27 12.08 -5.53
CA VAL A 21 3.65 10.67 -5.59
C VAL A 21 5.17 10.53 -5.73
N VAL A 22 5.78 11.20 -6.72
CA VAL A 22 7.24 11.18 -6.94
C VAL A 22 7.99 11.67 -5.71
N ASP A 23 7.55 12.79 -5.17
CA ASP A 23 8.12 13.42 -3.98
C ASP A 23 8.12 12.50 -2.74
N ILE A 24 7.10 11.66 -2.57
CA ILE A 24 7.01 10.70 -1.44
C ILE A 24 7.90 9.49 -1.72
N VAL A 25 7.83 8.92 -2.93
CA VAL A 25 8.65 7.79 -3.37
C VAL A 25 10.15 8.10 -3.18
N GLU A 26 10.61 9.26 -3.65
CA GLU A 26 12.00 9.70 -3.49
C GLU A 26 12.37 9.91 -2.02
N SER A 27 11.48 10.49 -1.21
CA SER A 27 11.76 10.74 0.21
C SER A 27 11.92 9.46 1.04
N LEU A 28 11.27 8.37 0.61
CA LEU A 28 11.39 7.05 1.21
C LEU A 28 12.56 6.24 0.65
N GLY A 29 13.31 6.80 -0.32
CA GLY A 29 14.51 6.18 -0.87
C GLY A 29 14.23 5.08 -1.91
N PHE A 30 13.00 4.99 -2.43
CA PHE A 30 12.70 4.11 -3.55
C PHE A 30 13.32 4.64 -4.83
N ASP A 31 14.05 3.78 -5.55
CA ASP A 31 14.59 4.07 -6.89
C ASP A 31 13.54 3.74 -7.97
N TRP A 32 12.33 4.25 -7.78
CA TRP A 32 11.19 4.01 -8.67
C TRP A 32 10.85 5.26 -9.47
N THR A 33 10.56 5.07 -10.75
CA THR A 33 10.14 6.14 -11.65
C THR A 33 8.65 6.01 -11.96
N LEU A 34 7.92 7.12 -11.86
CA LEU A 34 6.52 7.20 -12.26
C LEU A 34 6.40 7.14 -13.79
N SER A 35 5.58 6.25 -14.32
CA SER A 35 5.24 6.20 -15.75
C SER A 35 4.12 7.18 -16.04
N GLU A 36 4.40 8.25 -16.78
CA GLU A 36 3.37 9.19 -17.26
C GLU A 36 2.40 8.52 -18.23
N GLU A 37 2.88 7.57 -19.06
CA GLU A 37 2.07 6.84 -20.03
C GLU A 37 1.05 5.91 -19.34
N ASP A 38 1.46 5.25 -18.26
CA ASP A 38 0.62 4.33 -17.50
C ASP A 38 -0.09 4.99 -16.30
N THR A 39 0.04 6.32 -16.18
CA THR A 39 -0.73 7.10 -15.21
C THR A 39 -2.04 7.54 -15.85
N VAL A 40 -3.16 7.05 -15.31
CA VAL A 40 -4.47 7.21 -15.92
C VAL A 40 -5.42 7.90 -14.95
N SER A 41 -5.94 9.06 -15.36
CA SER A 41 -7.05 9.73 -14.67
C SER A 41 -8.36 9.40 -15.37
N TYR A 42 -9.35 8.98 -14.60
CA TYR A 42 -10.67 8.58 -15.09
C TYR A 42 -11.69 9.71 -14.92
N PRO A 43 -12.75 9.75 -15.76
CA PRO A 43 -13.78 10.79 -15.67
C PRO A 43 -14.56 10.84 -14.35
N ASP A 44 -14.57 9.73 -13.60
CA ASP A 44 -15.21 9.60 -12.29
C ASP A 44 -14.32 10.09 -11.12
N GLY A 45 -13.17 10.69 -11.44
CA GLY A 45 -12.22 11.22 -10.45
C GLY A 45 -11.27 10.17 -9.89
N ARG A 46 -11.31 8.92 -10.36
CA ARG A 46 -10.29 7.92 -10.02
C ARG A 46 -8.97 8.24 -10.71
N VAL A 47 -7.87 7.88 -10.08
CA VAL A 47 -6.53 7.96 -10.67
C VAL A 47 -5.74 6.71 -10.36
N THR A 48 -4.96 6.26 -11.34
CA THR A 48 -4.03 5.15 -11.20
C THR A 48 -2.63 5.64 -11.53
N PHE A 49 -1.66 5.34 -10.67
CA PHE A 49 -0.24 5.60 -10.87
C PHE A 49 0.50 4.28 -11.01
N SER A 50 1.41 4.19 -11.98
CA SER A 50 2.26 3.03 -12.20
C SER A 50 3.73 3.42 -12.03
N LEU A 51 4.43 2.72 -11.14
CA LEU A 51 5.82 2.98 -10.78
C LEU A 51 6.69 1.80 -11.19
N TYR A 52 7.83 2.09 -11.78
CA TYR A 52 8.78 1.10 -12.31
C TYR A 52 10.17 1.31 -11.72
N GLY A 53 10.82 0.21 -11.34
CA GLY A 53 12.24 0.17 -10.95
C GLY A 53 13.13 -0.05 -12.18
N GLU A 54 14.21 -0.82 -12.04
CA GLU A 54 15.14 -1.20 -13.12
C GLU A 54 14.48 -2.07 -14.23
N GLY A 55 13.49 -1.53 -14.94
CA GLY A 55 12.76 -2.17 -16.04
C GLY A 55 11.64 -3.12 -15.61
N TYR A 56 11.24 -3.12 -14.34
CA TYR A 56 10.19 -3.98 -13.77
C TYR A 56 9.10 -3.14 -13.06
N PRO A 57 7.81 -3.51 -13.13
CA PRO A 57 6.75 -2.84 -12.39
C PRO A 57 6.89 -3.08 -10.88
N GLU A 58 7.09 -2.02 -10.12
CA GLU A 58 7.29 -2.10 -8.66
C GLU A 58 5.98 -1.86 -7.92
N ALA A 59 5.22 -0.84 -8.34
CA ALA A 59 3.97 -0.49 -7.69
C ALA A 59 2.88 -0.04 -8.65
N LEU A 60 1.64 -0.43 -8.35
CA LEU A 60 0.42 0.11 -8.93
C LEU A 60 -0.43 0.70 -7.81
N ILE A 61 -0.76 1.99 -7.92
CA ILE A 61 -1.48 2.74 -6.89
C ILE A 61 -2.78 3.26 -7.50
N GLY A 62 -3.92 2.80 -7.00
CA GLY A 62 -5.24 3.28 -7.38
C GLY A 62 -5.86 4.11 -6.27
N CYS A 63 -6.37 5.29 -6.60
CA CYS A 63 -7.05 6.18 -5.67
C CYS A 63 -8.44 6.55 -6.19
N SER A 64 -9.42 6.59 -5.29
CA SER A 64 -10.79 7.05 -5.57
C SER A 64 -11.33 7.93 -4.45
N GLY A 65 -12.01 9.01 -4.82
CA GLY A 65 -12.44 10.10 -3.93
C GLY A 65 -12.07 11.46 -4.53
N PRO A 66 -12.46 12.60 -3.93
CA PRO A 66 -13.36 12.76 -2.79
C PRO A 66 -14.85 12.81 -3.18
N GLN A 67 -15.20 12.58 -4.46
CA GLN A 67 -16.60 12.54 -4.89
C GLN A 67 -17.38 11.34 -4.30
N GLU A 68 -16.64 10.29 -3.94
CA GLU A 68 -17.07 9.11 -3.19
C GLU A 68 -16.24 9.00 -1.90
N ALA A 69 -16.56 8.03 -1.04
CA ALA A 69 -15.76 7.72 0.15
C ALA A 69 -14.30 7.44 -0.24
N LYS A 70 -13.36 8.00 0.53
CA LYS A 70 -11.93 7.96 0.22
C LYS A 70 -11.42 6.52 0.23
N ALA A 71 -10.84 6.05 -0.87
CA ALA A 71 -10.26 4.71 -0.95
C ALA A 71 -8.96 4.68 -1.75
N MET A 72 -8.03 3.83 -1.29
CA MET A 72 -6.73 3.61 -1.93
C MET A 72 -6.41 2.11 -1.99
N GLN A 73 -5.87 1.68 -3.12
CA GLN A 73 -5.35 0.34 -3.35
C GLN A 73 -3.90 0.44 -3.80
N LEU A 74 -3.03 -0.35 -3.18
CA LEU A 74 -1.61 -0.43 -3.55
C LEU A 74 -1.28 -1.87 -3.84
N PHE A 75 -0.58 -2.10 -4.94
CA PHE A 75 -0.08 -3.41 -5.31
C PHE A 75 1.42 -3.30 -5.52
N PHE A 76 2.17 -4.09 -4.78
CA PHE A 76 3.62 -4.15 -4.88
C PHE A 76 4.01 -5.53 -5.38
N GLU A 77 4.73 -5.56 -6.48
CA GLU A 77 5.14 -6.80 -7.14
C GLU A 77 6.62 -7.03 -6.86
N MET A 78 6.98 -8.26 -6.49
CA MET A 78 8.39 -8.64 -6.34
C MET A 78 8.94 -9.17 -7.67
N PRO A 79 10.23 -8.93 -7.95
CA PRO A 79 10.90 -9.53 -9.09
C PRO A 79 10.87 -11.06 -9.00
N LEU A 80 11.08 -11.72 -10.15
CA LEU A 80 11.15 -13.19 -10.19
C LEU A 80 12.34 -13.68 -9.36
N LEU A 81 12.05 -14.46 -8.32
CA LEU A 81 13.03 -15.03 -7.41
C LEU A 81 13.28 -16.52 -7.70
N PRO A 82 14.50 -17.02 -7.44
CA PRO A 82 14.81 -18.45 -7.57
C PRO A 82 14.11 -19.30 -6.49
N GLU A 83 13.83 -18.72 -5.32
CA GLU A 83 13.23 -19.39 -4.17
C GLU A 83 11.91 -18.73 -3.75
N LYS A 84 11.03 -19.50 -3.10
CA LYS A 84 9.75 -18.99 -2.60
C LYS A 84 10.02 -17.91 -1.55
N PRO A 85 9.58 -16.66 -1.76
CA PRO A 85 9.79 -15.60 -0.78
C PRO A 85 9.03 -15.92 0.51
N ARG A 86 9.66 -15.59 1.64
CA ARG A 86 9.00 -15.60 2.95
C ARG A 86 8.48 -14.20 3.23
N PHE A 87 7.38 -14.13 3.96
CA PHE A 87 6.83 -12.87 4.41
C PHE A 87 7.41 -12.52 5.78
N ALA A 88 7.93 -11.30 5.92
CA ALA A 88 8.25 -10.65 7.18
C ALA A 88 7.71 -9.23 7.11
N TRP A 89 7.18 -8.70 8.22
CA TRP A 89 6.59 -7.37 8.22
C TRP A 89 7.64 -6.29 7.94
N GLU A 90 8.84 -6.50 8.47
CA GLU A 90 9.99 -5.59 8.40
C GLU A 90 10.45 -5.31 6.96
N ASP A 91 10.27 -6.28 6.05
CA ASP A 91 10.61 -6.11 4.63
C ASP A 91 9.69 -5.09 3.92
N TRP A 92 8.55 -4.73 4.54
CA TRP A 92 7.53 -3.89 3.95
C TRP A 92 7.33 -2.56 4.68
N GLU A 93 8.13 -2.23 5.70
CA GLU A 93 7.95 -1.02 6.52
C GLU A 93 7.88 0.26 5.66
N ASP A 94 8.80 0.44 4.70
CA ASP A 94 8.77 1.61 3.80
C ASP A 94 7.53 1.63 2.88
N HIS A 95 6.97 0.48 2.54
CA HIS A 95 5.75 0.37 1.74
C HIS A 95 4.51 0.79 2.56
N PHE A 96 4.51 0.52 3.86
CA PHE A 96 3.50 1.03 4.78
C PHE A 96 3.63 2.54 4.93
N SER A 97 4.85 3.06 5.09
CA SER A 97 5.12 4.51 5.13
C SER A 97 4.68 5.22 3.86
N LEU A 98 4.88 4.60 2.68
CA LEU A 98 4.37 5.11 1.41
C LEU A 98 2.84 5.20 1.42
N ALA A 99 2.16 4.14 1.85
CA ALA A 99 0.71 4.11 1.94
C ALA A 99 0.16 5.16 2.93
N GLU A 100 0.81 5.32 4.08
CA GLU A 100 0.43 6.33 5.08
C GLU A 100 0.56 7.76 4.55
N GLN A 101 1.68 8.08 3.90
CA GLN A 101 1.94 9.43 3.38
C GLN A 101 1.03 9.78 2.19
N LEU A 102 0.74 8.82 1.31
CA LEU A 102 -0.15 9.02 0.16
C LEU A 102 -1.61 9.14 0.57
N TYR A 103 -2.06 8.31 1.52
CA TYR A 103 -3.42 8.38 2.01
C TYR A 103 -3.59 9.63 2.88
N GLY A 104 -2.76 9.78 3.92
CA GLY A 104 -2.91 10.82 4.94
C GLY A 104 -4.14 10.62 5.85
N GLY A 105 -4.19 11.36 6.96
CA GLY A 105 -5.30 11.30 7.94
C GLY A 105 -5.10 10.28 9.06
N PHE A 106 -3.92 9.68 9.18
CA PHE A 106 -3.51 8.90 10.34
C PHE A 106 -3.12 9.80 11.52
N SER A 107 -3.21 9.26 12.72
CA SER A 107 -3.00 9.97 13.99
C SER A 107 -1.54 10.37 14.18
N ASP A 108 -0.63 9.50 13.75
CA ASP A 108 0.82 9.70 13.82
C ASP A 108 1.56 8.80 12.81
N GLU A 109 2.85 9.07 12.62
CA GLU A 109 3.73 8.33 11.72
C GLU A 109 3.91 6.87 12.17
N GLY A 110 3.71 5.93 11.26
CA GLY A 110 3.84 4.49 11.49
C GLY A 110 2.62 3.83 12.15
N GLU A 111 1.49 4.52 12.28
CA GLU A 111 0.26 3.94 12.85
C GLU A 111 -0.18 2.66 12.11
N LEU A 112 -0.18 2.70 10.78
CA LEU A 112 -0.56 1.58 9.92
C LEU A 112 0.43 0.43 10.07
N TYR A 113 1.74 0.70 9.98
CA TYR A 113 2.75 -0.35 10.13
C TYR A 113 2.67 -1.03 11.49
N ARG A 114 2.55 -0.27 12.59
CA ARG A 114 2.41 -0.83 13.94
C ARG A 114 1.16 -1.68 14.11
N ALA A 115 0.04 -1.29 13.48
CA ALA A 115 -1.21 -2.05 13.55
C ALA A 115 -1.12 -3.42 12.84
N PHE A 116 -0.34 -3.52 11.75
CA PHE A 116 -0.15 -4.77 11.02
C PHE A 116 0.99 -5.62 11.56
N SER A 117 2.13 -5.02 11.89
CA SER A 117 3.31 -5.75 12.43
C SER A 117 3.05 -6.42 13.78
N ALA A 118 2.04 -5.96 14.54
CA ALA A 118 1.60 -6.62 15.77
C ALA A 118 0.80 -7.91 15.54
N GLN A 119 0.37 -8.19 14.30
CA GLN A 119 -0.42 -9.38 13.96
C GLN A 119 0.48 -10.57 13.70
N GLU A 120 0.03 -11.76 14.12
CA GLU A 120 0.77 -13.00 13.89
C GLU A 120 0.88 -13.31 12.39
N ILE A 121 2.06 -13.79 11.98
CA ILE A 121 2.30 -14.42 10.69
C ILE A 121 2.15 -15.93 10.89
N PRO A 122 1.09 -16.59 10.39
CA PRO A 122 0.87 -17.99 10.69
C PRO A 122 2.02 -18.88 10.15
N GLU A 123 2.56 -19.79 10.95
CA GLU A 123 3.63 -20.70 10.50
C GLU A 123 3.23 -21.57 9.29
N SER A 124 1.92 -21.84 9.18
CA SER A 124 1.32 -22.65 8.13
C SER A 124 0.87 -21.85 6.92
N VAL A 125 1.34 -20.62 6.70
CA VAL A 125 1.05 -19.97 5.42
C VAL A 125 1.82 -20.70 4.32
N ASP A 126 1.22 -21.78 3.81
CA ASP A 126 1.52 -22.25 2.48
C ASP A 126 0.98 -21.19 1.52
N LEU A 127 1.79 -20.15 1.30
CA LEU A 127 1.52 -18.95 0.52
C LEU A 127 1.25 -19.21 -0.98
N SER A 128 1.00 -20.46 -1.36
CA SER A 128 0.30 -20.77 -2.62
C SER A 128 -1.12 -20.21 -2.63
N ARG A 129 -1.71 -19.94 -1.46
CA ARG A 129 -2.97 -19.20 -1.30
C ARG A 129 -2.72 -17.82 -0.69
N MET A 130 -3.46 -16.84 -1.17
CA MET A 130 -3.47 -15.48 -0.63
C MET A 130 -3.83 -15.50 0.86
N HIS A 131 -3.01 -14.86 1.68
CA HIS A 131 -3.32 -14.59 3.08
C HIS A 131 -3.71 -13.12 3.25
N THR A 132 -4.57 -12.82 4.21
CA THR A 132 -5.14 -11.48 4.40
C THR A 132 -5.23 -11.13 5.88
N TRP A 133 -4.63 -10.00 6.25
CA TRP A 133 -4.74 -9.34 7.54
C TRP A 133 -5.67 -8.14 7.45
N ARG A 134 -6.30 -7.77 8.56
CA ARG A 134 -7.19 -6.60 8.63
C ARG A 134 -6.91 -5.79 9.90
N ALA A 135 -7.06 -4.48 9.80
CA ALA A 135 -6.97 -3.55 10.92
C ALA A 135 -8.04 -2.47 10.78
N GLU A 136 -8.70 -2.15 11.88
CA GLU A 136 -9.65 -1.03 11.98
C GLU A 136 -8.94 0.09 12.76
N LEU A 137 -8.66 1.20 12.08
CA LEU A 137 -8.03 2.39 12.63
C LEU A 137 -9.07 3.51 12.76
N PRO A 138 -8.84 4.52 13.62
CA PRO A 138 -9.80 5.61 13.80
C PRO A 138 -10.20 6.33 12.50
N SER A 139 -9.28 6.42 11.54
CA SER A 139 -9.49 7.12 10.26
C SER A 139 -9.74 6.19 9.07
N ALA A 140 -9.47 4.89 9.19
CA ALA A 140 -9.52 3.98 8.05
C ALA A 140 -9.72 2.51 8.43
N ARG A 141 -10.31 1.77 7.51
CA ARG A 141 -10.34 0.30 7.50
C ARG A 141 -9.32 -0.21 6.52
N CYS A 142 -8.39 -1.01 7.01
CA CYS A 142 -7.22 -1.43 6.27
C CYS A 142 -7.21 -2.94 6.09
N THR A 143 -6.85 -3.38 4.88
CA THR A 143 -6.63 -4.78 4.54
C THR A 143 -5.27 -4.92 3.89
N VAL A 144 -4.44 -5.83 4.38
CA VAL A 144 -3.16 -6.20 3.76
C VAL A 144 -3.26 -7.65 3.33
N SER A 145 -2.83 -7.95 2.11
CA SER A 145 -2.81 -9.32 1.60
C SER A 145 -1.46 -9.65 0.97
N TRP A 146 -1.02 -10.89 1.18
CA TRP A 146 0.22 -11.41 0.63
C TRP A 146 -0.04 -12.71 -0.10
N ARG A 147 0.56 -12.88 -1.27
CA ARG A 147 0.51 -14.14 -2.03
C ARG A 147 1.85 -14.40 -2.71
N THR A 148 2.15 -15.67 -2.93
CA THR A 148 3.28 -16.10 -3.76
C THR A 148 2.78 -17.01 -4.86
N GLU A 149 3.36 -16.88 -6.05
CA GLU A 149 3.02 -17.72 -7.19
C GLU A 149 4.28 -18.31 -7.79
N ARG A 150 4.24 -19.59 -8.17
CA ARG A 150 5.33 -20.21 -8.91
C ARG A 150 5.12 -19.92 -10.39
N THR A 151 6.07 -19.21 -10.99
CA THR A 151 6.04 -18.89 -12.41
C THR A 151 6.94 -19.86 -13.16
N GLY A 152 6.41 -20.53 -14.19
CA GLY A 152 7.20 -21.32 -15.12
C GLY A 152 6.42 -22.36 -15.91
N THR A 153 6.81 -22.61 -17.15
CA THR A 153 6.27 -23.68 -18.00
C THR A 153 7.27 -24.82 -18.11
N ALA A 154 6.84 -26.04 -17.79
CA ALA A 154 7.59 -27.24 -18.10
C ALA A 154 7.78 -27.35 -19.63
N GLY A 155 8.96 -26.99 -20.16
CA GLY A 155 9.33 -27.34 -21.55
C GLY A 155 10.13 -26.37 -22.42
N GLY A 156 10.79 -25.33 -21.89
CA GLY A 156 11.62 -24.41 -22.71
C GLY A 156 13.05 -24.25 -22.18
N GLN A 157 14.07 -24.30 -23.05
CA GLN A 157 15.47 -24.08 -22.68
C GLN A 157 15.73 -22.60 -22.31
N GLY A 158 15.70 -22.32 -21.01
CA GLY A 158 16.08 -21.08 -20.33
C GLY A 158 15.73 -21.21 -18.83
N PRO A 159 16.27 -20.38 -17.91
CA PRO A 159 15.92 -20.50 -16.50
C PRO A 159 14.50 -19.92 -16.31
N SER A 160 13.47 -20.72 -16.59
CA SER A 160 12.09 -20.27 -16.70
C SER A 160 11.20 -20.79 -15.57
N GLU A 161 11.78 -21.16 -14.43
CA GLU A 161 11.04 -21.47 -13.21
C GLU A 161 11.53 -20.61 -12.05
N GLY A 162 10.60 -19.98 -11.35
CA GLY A 162 10.88 -19.16 -10.17
C GLY A 162 9.61 -18.86 -9.40
N TRP A 163 9.69 -17.90 -8.48
CA TRP A 163 8.61 -17.45 -7.64
C TRP A 163 8.44 -15.94 -7.76
N THR A 164 7.19 -15.50 -7.82
CA THR A 164 6.83 -14.10 -7.60
C THR A 164 6.12 -13.97 -6.27
N GLY A 165 6.15 -12.77 -5.71
CA GLY A 165 5.44 -12.39 -4.51
C GLY A 165 4.71 -11.08 -4.77
N ARG A 166 3.52 -10.91 -4.17
CA ARG A 166 2.76 -9.67 -4.27
C ARG A 166 2.18 -9.28 -2.93
N LEU A 167 2.52 -8.07 -2.48
CA LEU A 167 1.83 -7.41 -1.39
C LEU A 167 0.71 -6.55 -1.97
N SER A 168 -0.46 -6.59 -1.34
CA SER A 168 -1.60 -5.73 -1.70
C SER A 168 -2.12 -5.05 -0.45
N MET A 169 -2.27 -3.73 -0.50
CA MET A 169 -2.90 -2.95 0.57
C MET A 169 -4.19 -2.33 0.05
N THR A 170 -5.20 -2.29 0.89
CA THR A 170 -6.45 -1.56 0.64
C THR A 170 -6.78 -0.74 1.87
N ILE A 171 -6.96 0.56 1.68
CA ILE A 171 -7.28 1.52 2.73
C ILE A 171 -8.60 2.18 2.33
N LEU A 172 -9.62 2.00 3.15
CA LEU A 172 -10.94 2.58 2.97
C LEU A 172 -11.20 3.57 4.09
N GLU A 173 -11.88 4.66 3.79
CA GLU A 173 -12.37 5.60 4.80
C GLU A 173 -13.17 4.85 5.87
N ALA A 174 -12.93 5.19 7.14
CA ALA A 174 -13.78 4.71 8.21
C ALA A 174 -15.19 5.27 7.99
N GLU A 175 -16.21 4.40 8.01
CA GLU A 175 -17.59 4.87 7.98
C GLU A 175 -17.87 5.59 9.29
N ASP A 176 -18.47 6.79 9.22
CA ASP A 176 -19.02 7.46 10.40
C ASP A 176 -20.06 6.51 11.03
N LEU A 177 -19.67 5.80 12.09
CA LEU A 177 -20.64 5.08 12.90
C LEU A 177 -21.59 6.14 13.48
N PRO A 178 -22.92 5.98 13.34
CA PRO A 178 -23.84 6.91 13.96
C PRO A 178 -23.53 6.97 15.45
N GLN A 179 -23.16 8.15 15.93
CA GLN A 179 -23.04 8.45 17.35
C GLN A 179 -24.39 8.07 17.97
N VAL A 180 -24.44 6.98 18.74
CA VAL A 180 -25.61 6.68 19.56
C VAL A 180 -25.75 7.87 20.49
N PRO A 181 -26.84 8.66 20.42
CA PRO A 181 -27.02 9.74 21.37
C PRO A 181 -26.99 9.11 22.76
N GLU A 182 -26.10 9.58 23.63
CA GLU A 182 -26.20 9.34 25.06
C GLU A 182 -27.55 9.90 25.49
N ASP A 183 -28.57 9.03 25.49
CA ASP A 183 -29.90 9.37 25.94
C ASP A 183 -29.76 9.61 27.44
N GLY A 184 -29.67 10.89 27.78
CA GLY A 184 -29.75 11.41 29.13
C GLY A 184 -31.11 11.06 29.70
N SER A 185 -31.25 9.85 30.21
CA SER A 185 -32.35 9.48 31.08
C SER A 185 -31.87 9.55 32.53
N GLN A 186 -32.05 10.74 33.08
CA GLN A 186 -32.30 10.90 34.51
C GLN A 186 -33.44 9.95 34.91
N SER A 187 -33.22 9.18 35.97
CA SER A 187 -34.27 8.70 36.87
C SER A 187 -33.71 8.66 38.28
#